data_AF-A0A165CNM2-F1
#
_entry.id   AF-A0A165CNM2-F1
#
_cell.length_a   1.000
_cell.length_b   1.000
_cell.length_c   1.000
_cell.angle_alpha   90.00
_cell.angle_beta   90.00
_cell.angle_gamma   90.00
#
_symmetry.space_group_name_H-M   'P 1'
#
loop_
_entity.id
_entity.type
_entity.pdbx_description
1 polymer ?
#
loop_
_entity_poly.entity_id
_entity_poly.type
_entity_poly.pdbx_seq_one_letter_code
_entity_poly.pdbx_strand_id
1 'polypeptide(L)'
;MERSVLDEKPLRDGSFVIISLDPIASVAALDAQAAHEASLIKSGKYLALLKNVAYFALDCTSDKKTSTVELLLVGRGLPTAPASWASIPIFPASSHPENGRPAVHTTLPLPWPDCHVYSMAEHDATVSRIHTHPEAGPSLLNDHDRIEVQVMAGSDSRRFWRLQPPTLRMRTPRFEHPDGSEEPMEISAPAYASDSGFYMFLPSPPKLRMPQMRLHVELWVGVDGVTDLAHPDTFASGVGRLQE
;
A
#
# COMPACT_ATOMS: atom_id res chain seq x y z
N MET A 1 -14.35 11.80 -34.63
CA MET A 1 -13.25 12.22 -33.75
C MET A 1 -13.23 11.22 -32.61
N GLU A 2 -12.54 10.10 -32.83
CA GLU A 2 -12.42 8.99 -31.86
C GLU A 2 -11.56 9.47 -30.69
N ARG A 3 -12.11 9.42 -29.47
CA ARG A 3 -11.31 9.58 -28.27
C ARG A 3 -10.38 8.36 -28.17
N SER A 4 -9.08 8.61 -28.26
CA SER A 4 -8.05 7.58 -28.08
C SER A 4 -8.19 6.98 -26.68
N VAL A 5 -8.47 5.68 -26.61
CA VAL A 5 -8.67 4.86 -25.39
C VAL A 5 -7.37 4.73 -24.56
N LEU A 6 -6.28 5.38 -24.99
CA LEU A 6 -4.95 5.26 -24.39
C LEU A 6 -4.63 6.33 -23.33
N ASP A 7 -5.55 7.24 -23.02
CA ASP A 7 -5.33 8.34 -22.05
C ASP A 7 -6.12 8.18 -20.74
N GLU A 8 -6.99 7.17 -20.63
CA GLU A 8 -7.72 6.88 -19.40
C GLU A 8 -6.93 5.90 -18.54
N LYS A 9 -6.02 6.44 -17.72
CA LYS A 9 -5.40 5.70 -16.63
C LYS A 9 -6.51 5.36 -15.61
N PRO A 10 -6.96 4.10 -15.47
CA PRO A 10 -8.10 3.78 -14.61
C PRO A 10 -7.77 3.95 -13.12
N LEU A 11 -6.48 4.05 -12.79
CA LEU A 11 -5.97 4.16 -11.43
C LEU A 11 -5.22 5.48 -11.25
N ARG A 12 -5.78 6.35 -10.40
CA ARG A 12 -5.18 7.63 -10.01
C ARG A 12 -4.84 7.62 -8.53
N ASP A 13 -3.65 8.10 -8.17
CA ASP A 13 -3.26 8.26 -6.77
C ASP A 13 -4.30 9.11 -6.01
N GLY A 14 -4.63 8.71 -4.79
CA GLY A 14 -5.68 9.31 -3.98
C GLY A 14 -7.09 8.80 -4.30
N SER A 15 -7.27 7.80 -5.17
CA SER A 15 -8.59 7.21 -5.44
C SER A 15 -8.97 6.18 -4.37
N PHE A 16 -10.24 6.16 -3.99
CA PHE A 16 -10.81 5.10 -3.18
C PHE A 16 -11.28 3.97 -4.08
N VAL A 17 -10.88 2.76 -3.74
CA VAL A 17 -11.14 1.55 -4.51
C VAL A 17 -11.60 0.44 -3.59
N ILE A 18 -12.36 -0.51 -4.13
CA ILE A 18 -12.60 -1.77 -3.44
C ILE A 18 -11.52 -2.76 -3.86
N ILE A 19 -10.99 -3.50 -2.90
CA ILE A 19 -10.03 -4.57 -3.16
C ILE A 19 -10.54 -5.88 -2.58
N SER A 20 -10.12 -6.99 -3.20
CA SER A 20 -10.29 -8.34 -2.69
C SER A 20 -8.99 -9.09 -2.88
N LEU A 21 -8.59 -9.89 -1.89
CA LEU A 21 -7.46 -10.81 -2.06
C LEU A 21 -7.75 -11.76 -3.22
N ASP A 22 -6.72 -12.05 -4.02
CA ASP A 22 -6.71 -13.12 -5.02
C ASP A 22 -5.77 -14.23 -4.51
N PRO A 23 -6.31 -15.21 -3.75
CA PRO A 23 -5.51 -16.25 -3.12
C PRO A 23 -4.71 -17.07 -4.13
N ILE A 24 -5.34 -17.44 -5.24
CA ILE A 24 -4.75 -18.32 -6.25
C ILE A 24 -3.62 -17.60 -6.98
N ALA A 25 -3.82 -16.35 -7.40
CA ALA A 25 -2.75 -15.58 -8.01
C ALA A 25 -1.60 -15.33 -7.02
N SER A 26 -1.91 -15.16 -5.72
CA SER A 26 -0.90 -14.89 -4.70
C SER A 26 0.10 -16.03 -4.49
N VAL A 27 -0.38 -17.27 -4.63
CA VAL A 27 0.42 -18.49 -4.48
C VAL A 27 0.83 -19.11 -5.82
N ALA A 28 0.58 -18.44 -6.95
CA ALA A 28 0.79 -19.02 -8.29
C ALA A 28 2.25 -19.42 -8.58
N ALA A 29 3.21 -18.84 -7.86
CA ALA A 29 4.62 -19.20 -7.96
C ALA A 29 5.01 -20.44 -7.14
N LEU A 30 4.16 -20.88 -6.20
CA LEU A 30 4.38 -22.03 -5.33
C LEU A 30 3.98 -23.34 -6.04
N ASP A 31 3.49 -24.32 -5.29
CA ASP A 31 3.09 -25.64 -5.80
C ASP A 31 1.56 -25.78 -5.97
N ALA A 32 1.16 -26.93 -6.54
CA ALA A 32 -0.25 -27.23 -6.80
C ALA A 32 -1.07 -27.41 -5.52
N GLN A 33 -0.45 -27.81 -4.41
CA GLN A 33 -1.12 -27.96 -3.12
C GLN A 33 -1.47 -26.57 -2.56
N ALA A 34 -0.53 -25.64 -2.59
CA ALA A 34 -0.75 -24.25 -2.20
C ALA A 34 -1.88 -23.62 -3.02
N ALA A 35 -1.92 -23.84 -4.33
CA ALA A 35 -3.00 -23.36 -5.19
C ALA A 35 -4.37 -23.96 -4.81
N HIS A 36 -4.42 -25.24 -4.44
CA HIS A 36 -5.65 -25.89 -3.99
C HIS A 36 -6.13 -25.31 -2.65
N GLU A 37 -5.25 -25.19 -1.66
CA GLU A 37 -5.58 -24.64 -0.35
C GLU A 37 -6.01 -23.17 -0.45
N ALA A 38 -5.30 -22.37 -1.25
CA ALA A 38 -5.66 -20.99 -1.53
C ALA A 38 -7.04 -20.87 -2.17
N SER A 39 -7.45 -21.82 -3.02
CA SER A 39 -8.79 -21.81 -3.63
C SER A 39 -9.94 -21.94 -2.61
N LEU A 40 -9.66 -22.45 -1.41
CA LEU A 40 -10.62 -22.58 -0.32
C LEU A 40 -10.75 -21.30 0.53
N ILE A 41 -9.84 -20.34 0.36
CA ILE A 41 -9.85 -19.09 1.11
C ILE A 41 -10.93 -18.16 0.53
N LYS A 42 -11.94 -17.85 1.35
CA LYS A 42 -12.92 -16.83 1.02
C LYS A 42 -12.34 -15.44 1.29
N SER A 43 -12.14 -14.67 0.23
CA SER A 43 -11.69 -13.28 0.31
C SER A 43 -12.84 -12.34 0.64
N GLY A 44 -12.62 -11.45 1.60
CA GLY A 44 -13.50 -10.31 1.86
C GLY A 44 -13.23 -9.16 0.89
N LYS A 45 -14.20 -8.24 0.79
CA LYS A 45 -14.02 -6.95 0.09
C LYS A 45 -13.63 -5.88 1.09
N TYR A 46 -12.62 -5.11 0.77
CA TYR A 46 -12.07 -4.06 1.63
C TYR A 46 -12.07 -2.73 0.90
N LEU A 47 -12.35 -1.65 1.61
CA LEU A 47 -12.16 -0.31 1.07
C LEU A 47 -10.69 0.08 1.27
N ALA A 48 -10.08 0.62 0.22
CA ALA A 48 -8.69 1.04 0.24
C ALA A 48 -8.54 2.40 -0.45
N LEU A 49 -7.59 3.19 0.05
CA LEU A 49 -7.07 4.38 -0.58
C LEU A 49 -5.80 4.01 -1.34
N LEU A 50 -5.78 4.33 -2.63
CA LEU A 50 -4.63 4.14 -3.48
C LEU A 50 -3.59 5.22 -3.18
N LYS A 51 -2.52 4.86 -2.46
CA LYS A 51 -1.49 5.80 -2.02
C LYS A 51 -0.58 6.19 -3.17
N ASN A 52 -0.03 5.18 -3.85
CA ASN A 52 0.84 5.32 -5.00
C ASN A 52 0.58 4.17 -5.98
N VAL A 53 0.52 4.48 -7.27
CA VAL A 53 0.55 3.47 -8.32
C VAL A 53 1.95 3.37 -8.91
N ALA A 54 2.71 2.36 -8.52
CA ALA A 54 4.00 2.05 -9.12
C ALA A 54 3.76 1.30 -10.44
N TYR A 55 3.88 2.03 -11.55
CA TYR A 55 3.87 1.41 -12.87
C TYR A 55 5.22 0.76 -13.14
N PHE A 56 5.16 -0.54 -13.41
CA PHE A 56 6.20 -1.40 -13.97
C PHE A 56 7.27 -1.90 -12.98
N ALA A 57 6.99 -3.04 -12.35
CA ALA A 57 8.01 -4.07 -12.28
C ALA A 57 7.92 -4.87 -13.59
N LEU A 58 8.90 -4.71 -14.48
CA LEU A 58 9.15 -5.72 -15.51
C LEU A 58 9.58 -6.97 -14.74
N ASP A 59 8.74 -7.99 -14.70
CA ASP A 59 9.21 -9.28 -14.24
C ASP A 59 10.16 -9.81 -15.30
N CYS A 60 11.48 -9.73 -15.07
CA CYS A 60 12.49 -10.15 -16.05
C CYS A 60 12.36 -11.63 -16.45
N THR A 61 11.49 -12.40 -15.77
CA THR A 61 11.18 -13.80 -16.06
C THR A 61 9.83 -14.02 -16.75
N SER A 62 8.98 -13.00 -16.85
CA SER A 62 7.62 -13.10 -17.39
C SER A 62 7.31 -11.85 -18.20
N ASP A 63 7.02 -12.00 -19.49
CA ASP A 63 6.66 -10.92 -20.43
C ASP A 63 5.30 -10.22 -20.09
N LYS A 64 4.78 -10.44 -18.89
CA LYS A 64 3.57 -9.80 -18.35
C LYS A 64 3.94 -8.55 -17.56
N LYS A 65 3.38 -7.41 -17.98
CA LYS A 65 3.37 -6.17 -17.21
C LYS A 65 2.52 -6.36 -15.96
N THR A 66 3.15 -6.46 -14.79
CA THR A 66 2.46 -6.46 -13.50
C THR A 66 2.42 -5.04 -12.92
N SER A 67 1.24 -4.57 -12.54
CA SER A 67 1.08 -3.28 -11.86
C SER A 67 1.13 -3.50 -10.36
N THR A 68 2.04 -2.80 -9.66
CA THR A 68 2.12 -2.84 -8.20
C THR A 68 1.49 -1.56 -7.65
N VAL A 69 0.71 -1.71 -6.58
CA VAL A 69 0.00 -0.62 -5.93
C VAL A 69 0.35 -0.59 -4.45
N GLU A 70 0.50 0.62 -3.91
CA GLU A 70 0.56 0.86 -2.47
C GLU A 70 -0.83 1.27 -2.00
N LEU A 71 -1.35 0.54 -1.02
CA LEU A 71 -2.72 0.68 -0.53
C LEU A 71 -2.72 1.00 0.95
N LEU A 72 -3.56 1.95 1.36
CA LEU A 72 -3.93 2.15 2.76
C LEU A 72 -5.36 1.67 2.96
N LEU A 73 -5.60 0.72 3.87
CA LEU A 73 -6.96 0.28 4.14
C LEU A 73 -7.78 1.37 4.83
N VAL A 74 -9.07 1.37 4.52
CA VAL A 74 -10.04 2.32 5.06
C VAL A 74 -11.10 1.53 5.81
N GLY A 75 -11.32 1.91 7.07
CA GLY A 75 -12.30 1.27 7.94
C GLY A 75 -13.43 2.21 8.31
N ARG A 76 -14.47 1.65 8.93
CA ARG A 76 -15.53 2.42 9.61
C ARG A 76 -15.16 2.53 11.09
N GLY A 77 -15.22 3.73 11.63
CA GLY A 77 -14.74 4.03 12.97
C GLY A 77 -13.22 4.01 13.07
N LEU A 78 -12.74 3.98 14.31
CA LEU A 78 -11.31 3.95 14.61
C LEU A 78 -10.75 2.52 14.53
N PRO A 79 -9.44 2.36 14.23
CA PRO A 79 -8.77 1.08 14.35
C PRO A 79 -8.86 0.50 15.77
N THR A 80 -8.80 -0.82 15.86
CA THR A 80 -8.76 -1.51 17.15
C THR A 80 -7.50 -1.11 17.93
N ALA A 81 -7.63 -0.96 19.25
CA ALA A 81 -6.47 -0.77 20.13
C ALA A 81 -5.43 -1.90 19.90
N PRO A 82 -4.12 -1.59 19.93
CA PRO A 82 -3.49 -0.35 20.39
C PRO A 82 -3.26 0.71 19.29
N ALA A 83 -3.82 0.53 18.09
CA ALA A 83 -3.58 1.40 16.94
C ALA A 83 -4.66 2.49 16.73
N SER A 84 -5.55 2.70 17.71
CA SER A 84 -6.67 3.66 17.61
C SER A 84 -6.22 5.09 17.27
N TRP A 85 -5.05 5.50 17.76
CA TRP A 85 -4.42 6.81 17.49
C TRP A 85 -3.90 6.99 16.07
N ALA A 86 -3.72 5.90 15.31
CA ALA A 86 -3.06 5.87 14.01
C ALA A 86 -4.09 5.80 12.87
N SER A 87 -4.99 6.79 12.85
CA SER A 87 -5.99 6.93 11.80
C SER A 87 -6.18 8.38 11.38
N ILE A 88 -6.77 8.55 10.19
CA ILE A 88 -7.02 9.85 9.56
C ILE A 88 -8.51 9.90 9.20
N PRO A 89 -9.30 10.81 9.78
CA PRO A 89 -10.73 10.89 9.49
C PRO A 89 -10.99 11.33 8.05
N ILE A 90 -12.07 10.82 7.45
CA ILE A 90 -12.55 11.24 6.13
C ILE A 90 -13.91 11.91 6.33
N PHE A 91 -14.09 13.12 5.79
CA PHE A 91 -15.34 13.85 5.91
C PHE A 91 -16.52 12.99 5.38
N PRO A 92 -17.64 12.86 6.11
CA PRO A 92 -18.10 13.70 7.23
C PRO A 92 -17.72 13.23 8.64
N ALA A 93 -16.75 12.32 8.81
CA ALA A 93 -16.25 11.97 10.14
C ALA A 93 -15.74 13.22 10.88
N SER A 94 -15.95 13.28 12.20
CA SER A 94 -15.43 14.36 13.03
C SER A 94 -13.91 14.31 13.14
N SER A 95 -13.31 15.38 13.65
CA SER A 95 -11.88 15.36 14.01
C SER A 95 -11.55 14.19 14.92
N HIS A 96 -10.36 13.62 14.72
CA HIS A 96 -9.94 12.42 15.43
C HIS A 96 -9.90 12.67 16.95
N PRO A 97 -10.56 11.84 17.78
CA PRO A 97 -10.78 12.16 19.19
C PRO A 97 -9.50 12.19 20.03
N GLU A 98 -8.51 11.35 19.74
CA GLU A 98 -7.28 11.28 20.54
C GLU A 98 -6.20 12.31 20.19
N ASN A 99 -6.11 12.73 18.92
CA ASN A 99 -5.00 13.54 18.41
C ASN A 99 -5.46 14.84 17.72
N GLY A 100 -6.78 15.07 17.61
CA GLY A 100 -7.36 16.29 17.06
C GLY A 100 -7.20 16.47 15.55
N ARG A 101 -6.77 15.45 14.80
CA ARG A 101 -6.56 15.56 13.35
C ARG A 101 -7.83 15.99 12.62
N PRO A 102 -7.74 16.94 11.68
CA PRO A 102 -8.87 17.30 10.83
C PRO A 102 -9.20 16.16 9.88
N ALA A 103 -10.45 16.13 9.42
CA ALA A 103 -10.89 15.21 8.39
C ALA A 103 -10.40 15.67 7.01
N VAL A 104 -9.95 14.72 6.19
CA VAL A 104 -9.64 14.97 4.78
C VAL A 104 -10.90 14.89 3.93
N HIS A 105 -10.90 15.59 2.80
CA HIS A 105 -12.08 15.73 1.96
C HIS A 105 -12.00 14.86 0.71
N THR A 106 -13.16 14.42 0.23
CA THR A 106 -13.30 13.61 -0.98
C THR A 106 -14.07 14.37 -2.06
N THR A 107 -13.80 14.04 -3.32
CA THR A 107 -14.52 14.56 -4.49
C THR A 107 -16.00 14.17 -4.49
N LEU A 108 -16.28 12.93 -4.05
CA LEU A 108 -17.61 12.40 -3.82
C LEU A 108 -17.64 11.79 -2.41
N PRO A 109 -18.73 11.95 -1.64
CA PRO A 109 -18.84 11.36 -0.31
C PRO A 109 -18.76 9.84 -0.41
N LEU A 110 -18.07 9.20 0.53
CA LEU A 110 -18.08 7.75 0.62
C LEU A 110 -19.48 7.25 0.99
N PRO A 111 -19.96 6.13 0.42
CA PRO A 111 -21.27 5.56 0.75
C PRO A 111 -21.44 5.16 2.22
N TRP A 112 -20.33 4.95 2.93
CA TRP A 112 -20.32 4.53 4.34
C TRP A 112 -20.05 5.72 5.26
N PRO A 113 -20.75 5.80 6.40
CA PRO A 113 -20.49 6.84 7.39
C PRO A 113 -19.24 6.53 8.22
N ASP A 114 -18.65 7.59 8.79
CA ASP A 114 -17.57 7.51 9.78
C ASP A 114 -16.31 6.78 9.29
N CYS A 115 -15.91 7.03 8.04
CA CYS A 115 -14.75 6.40 7.44
C CYS A 115 -13.43 7.03 7.89
N HIS A 116 -12.43 6.18 8.12
CA HIS A 116 -11.08 6.59 8.50
C HIS A 116 -10.04 5.80 7.70
N VAL A 117 -8.99 6.47 7.23
CA VAL A 117 -7.80 5.81 6.68
C VAL A 117 -6.97 5.26 7.82
N TYR A 118 -6.64 3.97 7.80
CA TYR A 118 -5.88 3.30 8.84
C TYR A 118 -4.39 3.41 8.49
N SER A 119 -3.67 4.30 9.15
CA SER A 119 -2.28 4.64 8.82
C SER A 119 -1.30 3.48 8.99
N MET A 120 -1.64 2.49 9.82
CA MET A 120 -0.84 1.29 10.07
C MET A 120 -1.24 0.09 9.18
N ALA A 121 -2.30 0.22 8.38
CA ALA A 121 -2.79 -0.83 7.48
C ALA A 121 -2.36 -0.56 6.03
N GLU A 122 -1.04 -0.39 5.86
CA GLU A 122 -0.41 -0.16 4.56
C GLU A 122 0.05 -1.50 3.94
N HIS A 123 -0.27 -1.72 2.67
CA HIS A 123 0.06 -2.94 1.95
C HIS A 123 0.49 -2.67 0.50
N ASP A 124 1.56 -3.34 0.10
CA ASP A 124 1.98 -3.42 -1.30
C ASP A 124 1.36 -4.67 -1.94
N ALA A 125 0.66 -4.50 -3.06
CA ALA A 125 0.02 -5.60 -3.76
C ALA A 125 0.19 -5.52 -5.28
N THR A 126 0.22 -6.67 -5.92
CA THR A 126 0.16 -6.79 -7.39
C THR A 126 -1.29 -6.90 -7.83
N VAL A 127 -1.70 -6.08 -8.79
CA VAL A 127 -3.06 -6.14 -9.30
C VAL A 127 -3.21 -7.32 -10.25
N SER A 128 -4.03 -8.30 -9.91
CA SER A 128 -4.34 -9.44 -10.79
C SER A 128 -5.45 -9.10 -11.79
N ARG A 129 -6.42 -8.27 -11.38
CA ARG A 129 -7.54 -7.83 -12.21
C ARG A 129 -8.04 -6.45 -11.82
N ILE A 130 -8.37 -5.62 -12.82
CA ILE A 130 -9.04 -4.32 -12.64
C ILE A 130 -10.45 -4.43 -13.21
N HIS A 131 -11.43 -4.15 -12.37
CA HIS A 131 -12.84 -3.99 -12.75
C HIS A 131 -13.11 -2.50 -12.90
N THR A 132 -13.21 -2.05 -14.15
CA THR A 132 -13.48 -0.65 -14.48
C THR A 132 -14.96 -0.32 -14.27
N HIS A 133 -15.22 0.93 -13.92
CA HIS A 133 -16.55 1.48 -13.78
C HIS A 133 -16.70 2.67 -14.75
N PRO A 134 -17.86 2.87 -15.40
CA PRO A 134 -18.06 3.98 -16.34
C PRO A 134 -17.96 5.36 -15.67
N GLU A 135 -18.29 5.45 -14.38
CA GLU A 135 -18.15 6.68 -13.59
C GLU A 135 -16.91 6.64 -12.72
N ALA A 136 -16.24 7.79 -12.61
CA ALA A 136 -15.08 7.94 -11.73
C ALA A 136 -15.51 7.79 -10.26
N GLY A 137 -14.84 6.90 -9.54
CA GLY A 137 -15.07 6.70 -8.12
C GLY A 137 -14.64 7.88 -7.24
N PRO A 138 -14.99 7.86 -5.95
CA PRO A 138 -14.53 8.85 -5.00
C PRO A 138 -13.01 8.87 -4.93
N SER A 139 -12.45 10.06 -4.80
CA SER A 139 -11.02 10.30 -4.61
C SER A 139 -10.82 11.42 -3.61
N LEU A 140 -9.62 11.58 -3.07
CA LEU A 140 -9.26 12.76 -2.29
C LEU A 140 -9.48 14.02 -3.13
N LEU A 141 -10.04 15.05 -2.50
CA LEU A 141 -10.56 16.23 -3.17
C LEU A 141 -9.49 16.98 -3.97
N ASN A 142 -8.29 17.10 -3.41
CA ASN A 142 -7.19 17.84 -3.99
C ASN A 142 -5.83 17.25 -3.57
N ASP A 143 -4.74 17.81 -4.13
CA ASP A 143 -3.38 17.38 -3.81
C ASP A 143 -2.99 17.67 -2.35
N HIS A 144 -3.60 18.67 -1.71
CA HIS A 144 -3.34 18.98 -0.30
C HIS A 144 -3.84 17.85 0.61
N ASP A 145 -5.10 17.41 0.45
CA ASP A 145 -5.65 16.26 1.18
C ASP A 145 -4.79 15.00 0.94
N ARG A 146 -4.30 14.77 -0.28
CA ARG A 146 -3.40 13.65 -0.60
C ARG A 146 -2.07 13.75 0.15
N ILE A 147 -1.43 14.91 0.12
CA ILE A 147 -0.16 15.15 0.82
C ILE A 147 -0.36 14.99 2.33
N GLU A 148 -1.45 15.53 2.88
CA GLU A 148 -1.79 15.40 4.30
C GLU A 148 -1.93 13.94 4.73
N VAL A 149 -2.64 13.11 3.96
CA VAL A 149 -2.74 11.67 4.26
C VAL A 149 -1.36 11.03 4.28
N GLN A 150 -0.52 11.29 3.28
CA GLN A 150 0.84 10.72 3.21
C GLN A 150 1.72 11.18 4.39
N VAL A 151 1.66 12.46 4.76
CA VAL A 151 2.43 13.02 5.86
C VAL A 151 1.98 12.45 7.21
N MET A 152 0.67 12.35 7.44
CA MET A 152 0.12 11.78 8.68
C MET A 152 0.43 10.30 8.78
N ALA A 153 0.17 9.51 7.73
CA ALA A 153 0.45 8.08 7.73
C ALA A 153 1.94 7.78 7.92
N GLY A 154 2.82 8.52 7.22
CA GLY A 154 4.26 8.39 7.41
C GLY A 154 4.72 8.79 8.82
N SER A 155 4.06 9.77 9.44
CA SER A 155 4.37 10.18 10.83
C SER A 155 3.96 9.11 11.84
N ASP A 156 2.84 8.43 11.61
CA ASP A 156 2.38 7.32 12.44
C ASP A 156 3.30 6.13 12.34
N SER A 157 3.66 5.72 11.13
CA SER A 157 4.65 4.65 10.92
C SER A 157 5.97 4.96 11.64
N ARG A 158 6.49 6.19 11.53
CA ARG A 158 7.70 6.61 12.26
C ARG A 158 7.51 6.58 13.78
N ARG A 159 6.34 6.97 14.29
CA ARG A 159 6.04 6.93 15.73
C ARG A 159 5.98 5.48 16.22
N PHE A 160 5.29 4.61 15.49
CA PHE A 160 5.21 3.18 15.79
C PHE A 160 6.61 2.54 15.87
N TRP A 161 7.46 2.74 14.87
CA TRP A 161 8.82 2.20 14.85
C TRP A 161 9.71 2.73 15.99
N ARG A 162 9.50 3.96 16.44
CA ARG A 162 10.25 4.52 17.59
C ARG A 162 9.87 3.86 18.91
N LEU A 163 8.61 3.48 19.07
CA LEU A 163 8.06 2.85 20.26
C LEU A 163 8.33 1.34 20.35
N GLN A 164 8.75 0.71 19.25
CA GLN A 164 9.17 -0.69 19.26
C GLN A 164 10.41 -0.89 20.15
N PRO A 165 10.46 -1.97 20.96
CA PRO A 165 11.63 -2.29 21.77
C PRO A 165 12.87 -2.48 20.89
N PRO A 166 14.09 -2.23 21.42
CA PRO A 166 15.33 -2.27 20.64
C PRO A 166 15.59 -3.60 19.92
N THR A 167 14.98 -4.70 20.35
CA THR A 167 15.08 -6.04 19.76
C THR A 167 14.35 -6.19 18.42
N LEU A 168 13.36 -5.34 18.13
CA LEU A 168 12.59 -5.32 16.88
C LEU A 168 12.98 -4.15 15.96
N ARG A 169 13.86 -3.26 16.40
CA ARG A 169 14.54 -2.32 15.50
C ARG A 169 15.47 -3.19 14.65
N MET A 170 15.11 -3.44 13.40
CA MET A 170 16.01 -4.11 12.47
C MET A 170 17.40 -3.51 12.63
N ARG A 171 18.36 -4.35 13.06
CA ARG A 171 19.79 -4.08 12.87
C ARG A 171 19.93 -3.80 11.38
N THR A 172 20.07 -2.53 11.01
CA THR A 172 20.77 -2.21 9.78
C THR A 172 22.05 -3.03 9.83
N PRO A 173 22.35 -3.85 8.81
CA PRO A 173 23.63 -4.51 8.77
C PRO A 173 24.66 -3.38 8.80
N ARG A 174 25.39 -3.26 9.91
CA ARG A 174 26.69 -2.58 9.85
C ARG A 174 27.48 -3.43 8.87
N PHE A 175 27.61 -2.94 7.65
CA PHE A 175 28.72 -3.34 6.80
C PHE A 175 29.96 -2.93 7.58
N GLU A 176 30.54 -3.89 8.31
CA GLU A 176 31.91 -3.80 8.73
C GLU A 176 32.71 -3.76 7.43
N HIS A 177 33.16 -2.56 7.06
CA HIS A 177 34.15 -2.40 6.01
C HIS A 177 35.41 -3.14 6.48
N PRO A 178 35.88 -4.16 5.74
CA PRO A 178 37.17 -4.73 6.02
C PRO A 178 38.23 -3.67 5.69
N ASP A 179 39.03 -3.43 6.71
CA ASP A 179 40.29 -2.68 6.77
C ASP A 179 41.07 -2.64 5.45
N GLY A 180 41.60 -1.46 5.10
CA GLY A 180 42.70 -1.34 4.15
C GLY A 180 42.65 -0.16 3.18
N SER A 181 43.45 0.86 3.48
CA SER A 181 44.01 1.92 2.62
C SER A 181 43.18 3.17 2.30
N GLU A 182 43.74 4.28 2.79
CA GLU A 182 43.40 5.69 2.60
C GLU A 182 43.73 6.18 1.18
N GLU A 183 42.88 7.05 0.61
CA GLU A 183 43.26 8.38 0.13
C GLU A 183 42.00 9.27 0.01
N PRO A 184 42.04 10.54 0.46
CA PRO A 184 40.87 11.42 0.46
C PRO A 184 40.76 12.14 -0.89
N MET A 185 39.88 11.67 -1.78
CA MET A 185 39.48 12.48 -2.93
C MET A 185 38.45 13.52 -2.45
N GLU A 186 38.92 14.74 -2.17
CA GLU A 186 38.06 15.91 -1.96
C GLU A 186 37.22 16.16 -3.21
N ILE A 187 35.97 15.71 -3.18
CA ILE A 187 34.93 16.21 -4.08
C ILE A 187 34.08 17.17 -3.25
N SER A 188 34.31 18.46 -3.45
CA SER A 188 33.43 19.52 -2.97
C SER A 188 32.01 19.27 -3.48
N ALA A 189 31.13 18.82 -2.59
CA ALA A 189 29.69 18.78 -2.82
C ALA A 189 29.06 20.11 -2.36
N PRO A 190 28.21 20.75 -3.16
CA PRO A 190 27.47 21.94 -2.70
C PRO A 190 26.56 21.55 -1.53
N ALA A 191 26.51 22.43 -0.54
CA ALA A 191 25.78 22.26 0.72
C ALA A 191 24.26 22.31 0.54
N TYR A 192 23.65 21.36 -0.19
CA TYR A 192 22.21 21.12 -0.24
C TYR A 192 21.95 19.63 -0.53
N ALA A 193 22.27 18.77 0.43
CA ALA A 193 21.85 17.36 0.41
C ALA A 193 21.16 17.03 1.74
N SER A 194 19.91 17.47 1.85
CA SER A 194 18.99 16.94 2.86
C SER A 194 18.41 15.63 2.34
N ASP A 195 18.92 14.53 2.89
CA ASP A 195 18.19 13.29 3.18
C ASP A 195 17.16 12.81 2.14
N SER A 196 17.63 12.40 0.97
CA SER A 196 16.86 11.48 0.11
C SER A 196 17.74 10.27 -0.24
N GLY A 197 17.31 9.10 0.23
CA GLY A 197 18.01 7.82 0.08
C GLY A 197 18.01 7.31 -1.35
N PHE A 198 18.86 7.89 -2.20
CA PHE A 198 19.02 7.50 -3.61
C PHE A 198 20.15 6.49 -3.87
N TYR A 199 20.57 5.73 -2.86
CA TYR A 199 21.43 4.56 -3.09
C TYR A 199 20.56 3.33 -3.28
N MET A 200 20.43 2.83 -4.53
CA MET A 200 20.28 1.41 -4.90
C MET A 200 19.98 1.25 -6.41
N PHE A 201 21.02 1.38 -7.26
CA PHE A 201 20.97 0.92 -8.66
C PHE A 201 22.25 0.18 -9.06
N LEU A 202 22.64 -0.80 -8.24
CA LEU A 202 23.53 -1.87 -8.72
C LEU A 202 22.72 -3.17 -8.74
N PRO A 203 22.60 -3.85 -9.91
CA PRO A 203 21.89 -5.12 -9.99
C PRO A 203 22.64 -6.14 -9.13
N SER A 204 21.97 -6.62 -8.08
CA SER A 204 22.47 -7.76 -7.31
C SER A 204 22.61 -8.98 -8.23
N PRO A 205 23.64 -9.83 -8.05
CA PRO A 205 23.77 -11.05 -8.82
C PRO A 205 22.52 -11.92 -8.66
N PRO A 206 22.11 -12.69 -9.68
CA PRO A 206 20.89 -13.49 -9.66
C PRO A 206 21.03 -14.59 -8.62
N LYS A 207 20.58 -14.31 -7.40
CA LYS A 207 20.27 -15.35 -6.42
C LYS A 207 19.15 -16.17 -7.02
N LEU A 208 19.25 -17.50 -7.00
CA LEU A 208 18.12 -18.40 -7.20
C LEU A 208 17.00 -17.93 -6.24
N ARG A 209 16.05 -17.15 -6.77
CA ARG A 209 14.89 -16.72 -5.99
C ARG A 209 14.05 -17.98 -5.84
N MET A 210 14.03 -18.53 -4.63
CA MET A 210 13.02 -19.51 -4.30
C MET A 210 11.65 -18.91 -4.59
N PRO A 211 10.69 -19.71 -5.08
CA PRO A 211 9.34 -19.23 -5.28
C PRO A 211 8.81 -18.67 -3.96
N GLN A 212 8.48 -17.39 -3.95
CA GLN A 212 7.92 -16.69 -2.80
C GLN A 212 6.51 -16.24 -3.17
N MET A 213 5.60 -16.34 -2.20
CA MET A 213 4.27 -15.75 -2.30
C MET A 213 4.39 -14.26 -2.62
N ARG A 214 3.62 -13.78 -3.59
CA ARG A 214 3.44 -12.35 -3.86
C ARG A 214 2.01 -12.00 -3.55
N LEU A 215 1.74 -10.88 -2.88
CA LEU A 215 0.36 -10.50 -2.60
C LEU A 215 -0.32 -10.06 -3.89
N HIS A 216 -1.40 -10.73 -4.28
CA HIS A 216 -2.23 -10.34 -5.42
C HIS A 216 -3.63 -9.91 -4.97
N VAL A 217 -4.16 -8.87 -5.61
CA VAL A 217 -5.50 -8.34 -5.36
C VAL A 217 -6.27 -8.09 -6.66
N GLU A 218 -7.58 -8.35 -6.61
CA GLU A 218 -8.53 -7.79 -7.55
C GLU A 218 -8.97 -6.39 -7.06
N LEU A 219 -9.15 -5.45 -7.99
CA LEU A 219 -9.46 -4.06 -7.69
C LEU A 219 -10.68 -3.58 -8.50
N TRP A 220 -11.62 -2.89 -7.84
CA TRP A 220 -12.75 -2.20 -8.46
C TRP A 220 -12.59 -0.68 -8.32
N VAL A 221 -12.63 0.03 -9.45
CA VAL A 221 -12.43 1.49 -9.50
C VAL A 221 -13.65 2.27 -8.98
N GLY A 222 -14.84 1.65 -9.02
CA GLY A 222 -16.06 2.17 -8.40
C GLY A 222 -16.32 1.53 -7.03
N VAL A 223 -16.93 2.28 -6.13
CA VAL A 223 -17.36 1.80 -4.81
C VAL A 223 -18.86 1.49 -4.74
N ASP A 224 -19.61 1.82 -5.80
CA ASP A 224 -21.05 1.67 -5.84
C ASP A 224 -21.49 0.20 -5.83
N GLY A 225 -22.61 -0.08 -5.16
CA GLY A 225 -23.18 -1.42 -5.07
C GLY A 225 -22.47 -2.38 -4.12
N VAL A 226 -21.40 -1.94 -3.43
CA VAL A 226 -20.80 -2.71 -2.34
C VAL A 226 -21.46 -2.27 -1.03
N THR A 227 -22.07 -3.22 -0.32
CA THR A 227 -22.74 -2.96 0.98
C THR A 227 -21.98 -3.57 2.14
N ASP A 228 -21.36 -4.74 1.92
CA ASP A 228 -20.62 -5.49 2.93
C ASP A 228 -19.11 -5.31 2.75
N LEU A 229 -18.52 -4.46 3.58
CA LEU A 229 -17.07 -4.28 3.67
C LEU A 229 -16.53 -5.04 4.88
N ALA A 230 -15.52 -5.86 4.63
CA ALA A 230 -14.73 -6.46 5.69
C ALA A 230 -13.92 -5.40 6.44
N HIS A 231 -13.74 -5.62 7.74
CA HIS A 231 -12.96 -4.70 8.58
C HIS A 231 -11.46 -4.81 8.25
N PRO A 232 -10.71 -3.69 8.16
CA PRO A 232 -9.28 -3.72 7.82
C PRO A 232 -8.44 -4.72 8.61
N ASP A 233 -8.72 -4.88 9.91
CA ASP A 233 -7.99 -5.80 10.79
C ASP A 233 -8.05 -7.27 10.34
N THR A 234 -9.09 -7.68 9.59
CA THR A 234 -9.17 -9.07 9.07
C THR A 234 -8.30 -9.29 7.84
N PHE A 235 -7.84 -8.22 7.18
CA PHE A 235 -7.01 -8.31 5.99
C PHE A 235 -5.66 -8.97 6.29
N ALA A 236 -4.96 -8.50 7.33
CA ALA A 236 -3.66 -9.06 7.73
C ALA A 236 -3.77 -10.56 8.10
N SER A 237 -4.87 -10.97 8.73
CA SER A 237 -5.14 -12.39 9.00
C SER A 237 -5.35 -13.19 7.71
N GLY A 238 -6.05 -12.61 6.72
CA GLY A 238 -6.21 -13.21 5.40
C GLY A 238 -4.89 -13.38 4.66
N VAL A 239 -3.98 -12.41 4.75
CA VAL A 239 -2.63 -12.49 4.19
C VAL A 239 -1.80 -13.54 4.93
N GLY A 240 -1.87 -13.60 6.26
CA GLY A 240 -1.16 -14.62 7.05
C GLY A 240 -1.53 -16.05 6.65
N ARG A 241 -2.81 -16.31 6.38
CA ARG A 241 -3.28 -17.62 5.88
C ARG A 241 -2.76 -18.02 4.50
N LEU A 242 -2.23 -17.08 3.71
CA LEU A 242 -1.58 -17.38 2.43
C LEU A 242 -0.10 -17.71 2.59
N GLN A 243 0.48 -17.43 3.77
CA GLN A 243 1.88 -17.66 4.09
C GLN A 243 2.13 -18.95 4.88
N GLU A 244 1.07 -19.50 5.49
CA GLU A 244 1.05 -20.81 6.16
C GLU A 244 1.01 -21.96 5.13
#